data_AF-A0A1S8TIR0-F1
#
_entry.id   AF-A0A1S8TIR0-F1
#
_cell.length_a   1.000
_cell.length_b   1.000
_cell.length_c   1.000
_cell.angle_alpha   90.00
_cell.angle_beta   90.00
_cell.angle_gamma   90.00
#
_symmetry.space_group_name_H-M   'P 1'
#
loop_
_entity.id
_entity.type
_entity.pdbx_description
1 polymer ?
#
loop_
_entity_poly.entity_id
_entity_poly.type
_entity_poly.pdbx_seq_one_letter_code
_entity_poly.pdbx_strand_id
1 'polypeptide(L)'
;MLISKKDLLSETKISYGQLYRWKREGLIPEEWFIKQPSFTGQETFFPKNKILNRIKAIQELKDKYSLEELAKILSPEVSERNFTTDDLKIIEEINKGLIPAFIKGFEKNNFTYIEVLIMIAISELKKSNDISIGAVIGLISGIKGYCTNIKSTGYIFVLFDKAEDYYATIYQEQTQVFLDSRLNIIKQFRLDDISSNMKLKYRKSFNFKFDTENEEENNGKMQFSY
;
A
#
# COMPACT_ATOMS: atom_id res chain seq x y z
N MET A 1 2.10 -18.88 13.07
CA MET A 1 0.73 -19.44 13.19
C MET A 1 -0.27 -18.48 12.56
N LEU A 2 -1.33 -19.01 11.95
CA LEU A 2 -2.46 -18.23 11.44
C LEU A 2 -3.63 -18.25 12.42
N ILE A 3 -4.51 -17.24 12.36
CA ILE A 3 -5.79 -17.18 13.09
C ILE A 3 -6.93 -16.95 12.09
N SER A 4 -8.06 -17.65 12.25
CA SER A 4 -9.23 -17.44 11.41
C SER A 4 -9.86 -16.08 11.70
N LYS A 5 -10.58 -15.50 10.74
CA LYS A 5 -11.38 -14.29 10.96
C LYS A 5 -12.34 -14.45 12.15
N LYS A 6 -12.97 -15.62 12.27
CA LYS A 6 -13.94 -15.89 13.35
C LYS A 6 -13.26 -15.82 14.72
N ASP A 7 -12.13 -16.49 14.87
CA ASP A 7 -11.39 -16.51 16.13
C ASP A 7 -10.80 -15.14 16.46
N LEU A 8 -10.30 -14.43 15.45
CA LEU A 8 -9.79 -13.07 15.60
C LEU A 8 -10.83 -12.11 16.18
N LEU A 9 -12.04 -12.11 15.60
CA LEU A 9 -13.14 -11.25 16.08
C LEU A 9 -13.56 -11.62 17.51
N SER A 10 -13.55 -12.92 17.83
CA SER A 10 -13.87 -13.42 19.17
C SER A 10 -12.82 -13.01 20.21
N GLU A 11 -11.53 -13.15 19.88
CA GLU A 11 -10.41 -12.88 20.80
C GLU A 11 -10.24 -11.39 21.06
N THR A 12 -10.39 -10.56 20.03
CA THR A 12 -10.14 -9.10 20.12
C THR A 12 -11.38 -8.28 20.47
N LYS A 13 -12.55 -8.91 20.50
CA LYS A 13 -13.86 -8.28 20.77
C LYS A 13 -14.17 -7.10 19.84
N ILE A 14 -13.66 -7.11 18.62
CA ILE A 14 -14.04 -6.14 17.57
C ILE A 14 -15.14 -6.73 16.69
N SER A 15 -15.97 -5.85 16.14
CA SER A 15 -16.95 -6.24 15.13
C SER A 15 -16.31 -6.49 13.77
N TYR A 16 -16.99 -7.28 12.94
CA TYR A 16 -16.63 -7.47 11.53
C TYR A 16 -16.49 -6.12 10.79
N GLY A 17 -17.42 -5.18 11.05
CA GLY A 17 -17.37 -3.84 10.47
C GLY A 17 -16.14 -3.03 10.87
N GLN A 18 -15.68 -3.13 12.13
CA GLN A 18 -14.45 -2.46 12.60
C GLN A 18 -13.21 -3.02 11.89
N LEU A 19 -13.07 -4.35 11.82
CA LEU A 19 -11.95 -4.99 11.14
C LEU A 19 -11.82 -4.52 9.68
N TYR A 20 -12.95 -4.50 8.96
CA TYR A 20 -12.96 -4.06 7.57
C TYR A 20 -12.84 -2.54 7.43
N ARG A 21 -13.37 -1.75 8.38
CA ARG A 21 -13.12 -0.30 8.38
C ARG A 21 -11.63 -0.03 8.50
N TRP A 22 -10.96 -0.59 9.50
CA TRP A 22 -9.52 -0.41 9.73
C TRP A 22 -8.68 -0.92 8.56
N LYS A 23 -9.07 -2.02 7.92
CA LYS A 23 -8.49 -2.45 6.65
C LYS A 23 -8.50 -1.31 5.62
N ARG A 24 -9.69 -0.77 5.29
CA ARG A 24 -9.80 0.23 4.22
C ARG A 24 -9.48 1.67 4.63
N GLU A 25 -9.09 1.90 5.89
CA GLU A 25 -8.35 3.09 6.35
C GLU A 25 -6.82 2.89 6.27
N GLY A 26 -6.34 1.72 5.87
CA GLY A 26 -4.91 1.38 5.84
C GLY A 26 -4.29 1.10 7.22
N LEU A 27 -5.11 0.97 8.27
CA LEU A 27 -4.62 0.64 9.62
C LEU A 27 -4.27 -0.84 9.76
N ILE A 28 -4.84 -1.72 8.94
CA ILE A 28 -4.48 -3.13 8.89
C ILE A 28 -4.08 -3.45 7.45
N PRO A 29 -2.84 -3.92 7.21
CA PRO A 29 -2.40 -4.22 5.86
C PRO A 29 -3.28 -5.27 5.18
N GLU A 30 -3.65 -5.02 3.93
CA GLU A 30 -4.46 -5.90 3.09
C GLU A 30 -3.88 -7.32 3.00
N GLU A 31 -2.55 -7.44 2.93
CA GLU A 31 -1.86 -8.73 2.79
C GLU A 31 -2.08 -9.68 3.97
N TRP A 32 -2.51 -9.14 5.11
CA TRP A 32 -2.84 -9.99 6.25
C TRP A 32 -4.17 -10.71 6.07
N PHE A 33 -5.00 -10.32 5.09
CA PHE A 33 -6.27 -10.97 4.76
C PHE A 33 -6.05 -12.15 3.80
N ILE A 34 -5.42 -13.21 4.29
CA ILE A 34 -5.07 -14.40 3.49
C ILE A 34 -6.33 -15.23 3.27
N LYS A 35 -6.81 -15.28 2.03
CA LYS A 35 -7.97 -16.11 1.66
C LYS A 35 -7.53 -17.53 1.34
N GLN A 36 -8.09 -18.52 2.03
CA GLN A 36 -7.83 -19.94 1.81
C GLN A 36 -9.13 -20.68 1.45
N PRO A 37 -9.08 -21.71 0.58
CA PRO A 37 -10.23 -22.59 0.36
C PRO A 37 -10.61 -23.31 1.66
N SER A 38 -11.90 -23.45 1.93
CA SER A 38 -12.44 -24.21 3.05
C SER A 38 -13.58 -25.12 2.58
N PHE A 39 -13.98 -26.08 3.43
CA PHE A 39 -15.05 -27.02 3.12
C PHE A 39 -16.39 -26.34 2.78
N THR A 40 -16.62 -25.13 3.29
CA THR A 40 -17.84 -24.33 3.05
C THR A 40 -17.61 -23.15 2.11
N GLY A 41 -16.46 -23.07 1.42
CA GLY A 41 -16.15 -22.03 0.44
C GLY A 41 -14.75 -21.45 0.62
N GLN A 42 -14.67 -20.19 1.04
CA GLN A 42 -13.42 -19.47 1.23
C GLN A 42 -13.40 -18.81 2.61
N GLU A 43 -12.34 -19.07 3.37
CA GLU A 43 -12.13 -18.52 4.70
C GLU A 43 -10.95 -17.54 4.70
N THR A 44 -10.99 -16.54 5.58
CA THR A 44 -9.91 -15.55 5.70
C THR A 44 -9.11 -15.83 6.97
N PHE A 45 -7.80 -15.93 6.81
CA PHE A 45 -6.83 -16.15 7.86
C PHE A 45 -5.87 -14.97 7.94
N PHE A 46 -5.31 -14.77 9.14
CA PHE A 46 -4.41 -13.67 9.44
C PHE A 46 -3.13 -14.19 10.13
N PRO A 47 -1.96 -13.54 9.95
CA PRO A 47 -0.78 -13.84 10.74
C PRO A 47 -1.05 -13.51 12.21
N LYS A 48 -1.25 -14.54 13.05
CA LYS A 48 -1.88 -14.42 14.38
C LYS A 48 -1.26 -13.31 15.25
N ASN A 49 0.05 -13.37 15.50
CA ASN A 49 0.70 -12.39 16.39
C ASN A 49 0.62 -10.97 15.83
N LYS A 50 0.83 -10.81 14.51
CA LYS A 50 0.80 -9.50 13.86
C LYS A 50 -0.57 -8.83 13.99
N ILE A 51 -1.64 -9.55 13.64
CA ILE A 51 -2.99 -9.01 13.65
C ILE A 51 -3.48 -8.69 15.06
N LEU A 52 -3.14 -9.53 16.05
CA LEU A 52 -3.52 -9.29 17.44
C LEU A 52 -2.81 -8.06 18.02
N ASN A 53 -1.50 -7.95 17.80
CA ASN A 53 -0.73 -6.78 18.23
C ASN A 53 -1.24 -5.50 17.57
N ARG A 54 -1.52 -5.54 16.25
CA ARG A 54 -2.07 -4.40 15.52
C ARG A 54 -3.44 -3.97 16.05
N ILE A 55 -4.36 -4.92 16.26
CA ILE A 55 -5.69 -4.60 16.79
C ILE A 55 -5.59 -3.99 18.18
N LYS A 56 -4.73 -4.53 19.04
CA LYS A 56 -4.48 -3.97 20.37
C LYS A 56 -3.95 -2.53 20.27
N ALA A 57 -2.95 -2.28 19.44
CA ALA A 57 -2.41 -0.94 19.21
C ALA A 57 -3.48 0.04 18.70
N ILE A 58 -4.31 -0.37 17.73
CA ILE A 58 -5.42 0.45 17.24
C ILE A 58 -6.42 0.75 18.37
N GLN A 59 -6.79 -0.26 19.18
CA GLN A 59 -7.72 -0.07 20.30
C GLN A 59 -7.18 0.88 21.39
N GLU A 60 -5.88 0.87 21.66
CA GLU A 60 -5.23 1.74 22.66
C GLU A 60 -5.06 3.19 22.18
N LEU A 61 -4.92 3.38 20.86
CA LEU A 61 -4.58 4.68 20.27
C LEU A 61 -5.78 5.40 19.64
N LYS A 62 -6.85 4.70 19.24
CA LYS A 62 -8.04 5.28 18.56
C LYS A 62 -8.74 6.40 19.32
N ASP A 63 -8.64 6.43 20.64
CA ASP A 63 -9.29 7.43 21.48
C ASP A 63 -8.40 8.68 21.66
N LYS A 64 -7.12 8.59 21.26
CA LYS A 64 -6.11 9.65 21.39
C LYS A 64 -5.75 10.31 20.06
N TYR A 65 -5.89 9.58 18.95
CA TYR A 65 -5.44 9.98 17.63
C TYR A 65 -6.57 9.84 16.60
N SER A 66 -6.60 10.73 15.63
CA SER A 66 -7.45 10.58 14.44
C SER A 66 -7.02 9.35 13.62
N LEU A 67 -7.91 8.86 12.75
CA LEU A 67 -7.61 7.72 11.86
C LEU A 67 -6.39 8.01 10.97
N GLU A 68 -6.21 9.25 10.53
CA GLU A 68 -5.07 9.65 9.71
C GLU A 68 -3.75 9.62 10.50
N GLU A 69 -3.76 10.07 11.75
CA GLU A 69 -2.59 10.01 12.63
C GLU A 69 -2.23 8.56 13.00
N LEU A 70 -3.24 7.73 13.25
CA LEU A 70 -3.04 6.30 13.46
C LEU A 70 -2.38 5.62 12.26
N ALA A 71 -2.79 5.96 11.04
CA ALA A 71 -2.20 5.41 9.83
C ALA A 71 -0.71 5.76 9.72
N LYS A 72 -0.32 6.98 10.10
CA LYS A 72 1.10 7.40 10.12
C LYS A 72 1.91 6.62 11.16
N ILE A 73 1.35 6.41 12.36
CA ILE A 73 2.01 5.64 13.43
C ILE A 73 2.17 4.16 13.05
N LEU A 74 1.16 3.59 12.40
CA LEU A 74 1.07 2.15 12.13
C LEU A 74 1.55 1.77 10.71
N SER A 75 1.86 2.73 9.86
CA SER A 75 2.43 2.53 8.51
C SER A 75 3.45 3.64 8.18
N PRO A 76 4.53 3.75 9.00
CA PRO A 76 5.50 4.85 8.93
C PRO A 76 6.23 4.94 7.59
N GLU A 77 6.34 3.84 6.84
CA GLU A 77 6.94 3.81 5.51
C GLU A 77 6.21 4.68 4.47
N VAL A 78 4.91 4.93 4.67
CA VAL A 78 4.13 5.85 3.82
C VAL A 78 4.50 7.31 4.14
N SER A 79 4.92 7.60 5.36
CA SER A 79 5.14 8.96 5.87
C SER A 79 6.61 9.39 5.99
N GLU A 80 7.56 8.46 6.18
CA GLU A 80 8.91 8.82 6.65
C GLU A 80 10.05 8.50 5.68
N ARG A 81 9.77 7.78 4.57
CA ARG A 81 10.81 7.36 3.64
C ARG A 81 10.74 8.03 2.28
N ASN A 82 11.90 8.48 1.82
CA ASN A 82 12.15 8.83 0.42
C ASN A 82 13.02 7.77 -0.27
N PHE A 83 12.71 7.50 -1.54
CA PHE A 83 13.41 6.60 -2.44
C PHE A 83 14.18 7.42 -3.47
N THR A 84 15.46 7.14 -3.62
CA THR A 84 16.34 7.75 -4.62
C THR A 84 16.15 7.09 -5.99
N THR A 85 16.72 7.70 -7.03
CA THR A 85 16.78 7.09 -8.37
C THR A 85 17.52 5.75 -8.39
N ASP A 86 18.49 5.54 -7.49
CA ASP A 86 19.21 4.27 -7.40
C ASP A 86 18.37 3.19 -6.73
N ASP A 87 17.55 3.56 -5.72
CA ASP A 87 16.57 2.63 -5.15
C ASP A 87 15.58 2.13 -6.20
N LEU A 88 15.15 3.00 -7.14
CA LEU A 88 14.26 2.60 -8.24
C LEU A 88 14.88 1.50 -9.13
N LYS A 89 16.21 1.47 -9.27
CA LYS A 89 16.89 0.44 -10.09
C LYS A 89 16.93 -0.92 -9.42
N ILE A 90 16.79 -0.96 -8.10
CA ILE A 90 16.74 -2.19 -7.28
C ILE A 90 15.34 -2.83 -7.37
N ILE A 91 14.29 -2.02 -7.53
CA ILE A 91 12.92 -2.49 -7.65
C ILE A 91 12.71 -3.07 -9.06
N GLU A 92 12.50 -4.38 -9.16
CA GLU A 92 12.42 -5.13 -10.41
C GLU A 92 11.11 -4.87 -11.15
N GLU A 93 10.05 -4.55 -10.41
CA GLU A 93 8.75 -4.21 -10.95
C GLU A 93 8.77 -2.84 -11.65
N ILE A 94 9.77 -2.01 -11.38
CA ILE A 94 9.97 -0.75 -12.09
C ILE A 94 10.68 -1.00 -13.42
N ASN A 95 10.05 -0.55 -14.50
CA ASN A 95 10.68 -0.57 -15.81
C ASN A 95 11.80 0.47 -15.85
N LYS A 96 13.05 0.00 -15.87
CA LYS A 96 14.25 0.86 -15.87
C LYS A 96 14.28 1.85 -17.03
N GLY A 97 13.70 1.49 -18.19
CA GLY A 97 13.59 2.37 -19.34
C GLY A 97 12.63 3.56 -19.14
N LEU A 98 11.76 3.50 -18.14
CA LEU A 98 10.83 4.57 -17.78
C LEU A 98 11.34 5.49 -16.66
N ILE A 99 12.44 5.15 -15.98
CA ILE A 99 13.00 5.98 -14.90
C ILE A 99 13.23 7.44 -15.35
N PRO A 100 13.80 7.73 -16.54
CA PRO A 100 13.93 9.11 -17.00
C PRO A 100 12.59 9.83 -17.18
N ALA A 101 11.55 9.09 -17.60
CA ALA A 101 10.19 9.61 -17.75
C ALA A 101 9.59 9.97 -16.38
N PHE A 102 9.79 9.12 -15.37
CA PHE A 102 9.33 9.38 -14.01
C PHE A 102 10.02 10.59 -13.39
N ILE A 103 11.35 10.69 -13.50
CA ILE A 103 12.11 11.86 -13.03
C ILE A 103 11.60 13.14 -13.68
N LYS A 104 11.43 13.14 -15.00
CA LYS A 104 10.94 14.31 -15.74
C LYS A 104 9.50 14.65 -15.41
N GLY A 105 8.62 13.64 -15.28
CA GLY A 105 7.21 13.84 -14.97
C GLY A 105 6.99 14.40 -13.57
N PHE A 106 7.69 13.86 -12.56
CA PHE A 106 7.60 14.31 -11.17
C PHE A 106 8.43 15.56 -10.88
N GLU A 107 9.37 15.91 -11.76
CA GLU A 107 10.31 17.04 -11.62
C GLU A 107 11.19 16.96 -10.37
N LYS A 108 11.59 15.73 -10.00
CA LYS A 108 12.45 15.47 -8.83
C LYS A 108 13.15 14.11 -8.93
N ASN A 109 14.14 13.92 -8.06
CA ASN A 109 14.99 12.71 -8.00
C ASN A 109 14.82 11.90 -6.70
N ASN A 110 13.93 12.34 -5.81
CA ASN A 110 13.57 11.64 -4.58
C ASN A 110 12.05 11.46 -4.52
N PHE A 111 11.61 10.26 -4.19
CA PHE A 111 10.22 9.84 -4.34
C PHE A 111 9.66 9.30 -3.04
N THR A 112 8.43 9.68 -2.73
CA THR A 112 7.67 9.10 -1.63
C THR A 112 7.30 7.66 -1.94
N TYR A 113 6.93 6.90 -0.91
CA TYR A 113 6.48 5.52 -1.10
C TYR A 113 5.30 5.41 -2.09
N ILE A 114 4.30 6.29 -1.98
CA ILE A 114 3.13 6.30 -2.89
C ILE A 114 3.55 6.51 -4.35
N GLU A 115 4.47 7.42 -4.60
CA GLU A 115 4.96 7.68 -5.96
C GLU A 115 5.67 6.46 -6.53
N VAL A 116 6.42 5.73 -5.70
CA VAL A 116 7.04 4.45 -6.11
C VAL A 116 5.99 3.40 -6.45
N LEU A 117 4.90 3.28 -5.68
CA LEU A 117 3.80 2.36 -6.01
C LEU A 117 3.14 2.71 -7.34
N ILE A 118 2.95 3.99 -7.63
CA ILE A 118 2.41 4.48 -8.91
C ILE A 118 3.38 4.15 -10.06
N MET A 119 4.69 4.32 -9.86
CA MET A 119 5.69 3.93 -10.87
C MET A 119 5.66 2.44 -11.17
N ILE A 120 5.47 1.59 -10.15
CA ILE A 120 5.30 0.15 -10.32
C ILE A 120 4.04 -0.14 -11.15
N ALA A 121 2.90 0.48 -10.80
CA ALA A 121 1.65 0.31 -11.54
C ALA A 121 1.78 0.68 -13.04
N ILE A 122 2.40 1.83 -13.33
CA ILE A 122 2.64 2.27 -14.72
C ILE A 122 3.65 1.35 -15.42
N SER A 123 4.66 0.86 -14.72
CA SER A 123 5.64 -0.07 -15.28
C SER A 123 5.01 -1.41 -15.69
N GLU A 124 3.92 -1.82 -15.02
CA GLU A 124 3.16 -3.02 -15.38
C GLU A 124 2.37 -2.84 -16.68
N LEU A 125 1.93 -1.62 -17.02
CA LEU A 125 1.21 -1.36 -18.28
C LEU A 125 2.07 -1.67 -19.51
N LYS A 126 3.37 -1.38 -19.47
CA LYS A 126 4.27 -1.60 -20.62
C LYS A 126 4.38 -3.07 -21.00
N LYS A 127 4.08 -4.00 -20.09
CA LYS A 127 4.04 -5.43 -20.41
C LYS A 127 2.84 -5.81 -21.29
N SER A 128 1.79 -4.99 -21.31
CA SER A 128 0.54 -5.24 -22.06
C SER A 128 0.31 -4.31 -23.25
N ASN A 129 0.76 -3.05 -23.21
CA ASN A 129 0.61 -2.03 -24.28
C ASN A 129 1.85 -1.11 -24.30
N ASP A 130 2.37 -0.73 -25.47
CA ASP A 130 3.60 0.06 -25.62
C ASP A 130 3.34 1.57 -25.36
N ILE A 131 3.17 1.94 -24.08
CA ILE A 131 3.00 3.34 -23.68
C ILE A 131 4.28 4.15 -23.98
N SER A 132 4.12 5.30 -24.63
CA SER A 132 5.25 6.17 -24.98
C SER A 132 5.83 6.88 -23.75
N ILE A 133 7.12 7.25 -23.81
CA ILE A 133 7.78 8.05 -22.75
C ILE A 133 7.04 9.39 -22.53
N GLY A 134 6.57 10.02 -23.62
CA GLY A 134 5.81 11.28 -23.54
C GLY A 134 4.49 11.11 -22.79
N ALA A 135 3.75 10.03 -23.07
CA ALA A 135 2.52 9.70 -22.36
C ALA A 135 2.75 9.46 -20.86
N VAL A 136 3.81 8.74 -20.50
CA VAL A 136 4.18 8.54 -19.08
C VAL A 136 4.48 9.87 -18.39
N ILE A 137 5.23 10.76 -19.03
CA ILE A 137 5.54 12.10 -18.48
C ILE A 137 4.23 12.88 -18.26
N GLY A 138 3.35 12.93 -19.25
CA GLY A 138 2.06 13.63 -19.17
C GLY A 138 1.18 13.08 -18.05
N LEU A 139 1.10 11.76 -17.94
CA LEU A 139 0.32 11.08 -16.91
C LEU A 139 0.82 11.42 -15.50
N ILE A 140 2.14 11.31 -15.27
CA ILE A 140 2.74 11.67 -13.98
C ILE A 140 2.53 13.15 -13.68
N SER A 141 2.74 14.04 -14.65
CA SER A 141 2.53 15.47 -14.46
C SER A 141 1.08 15.81 -14.08
N GLY A 142 0.11 15.05 -14.57
CA GLY A 142 -1.31 15.21 -14.22
C GLY A 142 -1.65 14.78 -12.79
N ILE A 143 -0.94 13.80 -12.22
CA ILE A 143 -1.25 13.25 -10.89
C ILE A 143 -0.30 13.66 -9.77
N LYS A 144 0.92 14.14 -10.08
CA LYS A 144 1.99 14.40 -9.09
C LYS A 144 1.56 15.29 -7.92
N GLY A 145 0.71 16.30 -8.20
CA GLY A 145 0.23 17.23 -7.18
C GLY A 145 -0.71 16.60 -6.15
N TYR A 146 -1.35 15.47 -6.50
CA TYR A 146 -2.26 14.73 -5.62
C TYR A 146 -1.54 13.63 -4.84
N CYS A 147 -0.44 13.08 -5.37
CA CYS A 147 0.33 12.03 -4.71
C CYS A 147 0.80 12.43 -3.29
N THR A 148 1.14 13.71 -3.09
CA THR A 148 1.59 14.25 -1.79
C THR A 148 0.50 14.23 -0.72
N ASN A 149 -0.77 14.22 -1.11
CA ASN A 149 -1.93 14.21 -0.21
C ASN A 149 -2.33 12.79 0.21
N ILE A 150 -1.81 11.76 -0.44
CA ILE A 150 -2.10 10.36 -0.14
C ILE A 150 -1.25 9.92 1.05
N LYS A 151 -1.90 9.59 2.17
CA LYS A 151 -1.24 9.21 3.44
C LYS A 151 -1.37 7.73 3.79
N SER A 152 -2.05 6.95 2.97
CA SER A 152 -2.22 5.51 3.14
C SER A 152 -2.23 4.80 1.79
N THR A 153 -2.12 3.48 1.79
CA THR A 153 -2.12 2.66 0.58
C THR A 153 -3.53 2.20 0.14
N GLY A 154 -4.57 2.57 0.89
CA GLY A 154 -6.00 2.23 0.66
C GLY A 154 -6.66 2.93 -0.53
N TYR A 155 -5.92 3.09 -1.62
CA TYR A 155 -6.32 3.78 -2.83
C TYR A 155 -6.28 2.86 -4.04
N ILE A 156 -7.19 3.11 -4.97
CA ILE A 156 -7.23 2.51 -6.28
C ILE A 156 -6.69 3.52 -7.29
N PHE A 157 -5.72 3.08 -8.08
CA PHE A 157 -5.19 3.80 -9.23
C PHE A 157 -5.76 3.19 -10.51
N VAL A 158 -6.46 4.00 -11.30
CA VAL A 158 -7.09 3.58 -12.55
C VAL A 158 -6.45 4.30 -13.71
N LEU A 159 -6.13 3.53 -14.75
CA LEU A 159 -5.52 3.99 -15.98
C LEU A 159 -6.52 3.90 -17.12
N PHE A 160 -6.59 4.96 -17.90
CA PHE A 160 -7.49 5.10 -19.03
C PHE A 160 -6.71 5.37 -20.31
N ASP A 161 -7.20 4.87 -21.44
CA ASP A 161 -6.80 5.31 -22.78
C ASP A 161 -7.96 6.03 -23.47
N LYS A 162 -7.62 7.06 -24.23
CA LYS A 162 -8.53 7.69 -25.19
C LYS A 162 -7.73 8.35 -26.30
N ALA A 163 -8.00 7.95 -27.53
CA ALA A 163 -7.39 8.54 -28.73
C ALA A 163 -5.85 8.65 -28.64
N GLU A 164 -5.19 7.56 -28.24
CA GLU A 164 -3.73 7.46 -28.06
C GLU A 164 -3.14 8.25 -26.88
N ASP A 165 -3.96 8.99 -26.14
CA ASP A 165 -3.58 9.60 -24.86
C ASP A 165 -3.96 8.74 -23.67
N TYR A 166 -3.19 8.90 -22.58
CA TYR A 166 -3.38 8.18 -21.34
C TYR A 166 -3.77 9.12 -20.21
N TYR A 167 -4.76 8.71 -19.42
CA TYR A 167 -5.24 9.46 -18.26
C TYR A 167 -5.23 8.56 -17.04
N ALA A 168 -5.27 9.17 -15.86
CA ALA A 168 -5.32 8.44 -14.61
C ALA A 168 -6.25 9.09 -13.59
N THR A 169 -6.78 8.27 -12.69
CA THR A 169 -7.52 8.72 -11.51
C THR A 169 -7.05 7.90 -10.31
N ILE A 170 -6.90 8.57 -9.17
CA ILE A 170 -6.62 7.93 -7.89
C ILE A 170 -7.79 8.22 -6.96
N TYR A 171 -8.38 7.19 -6.36
CA TYR A 171 -9.49 7.36 -5.41
C TYR A 171 -9.41 6.34 -4.28
N GLN A 172 -10.01 6.65 -3.14
CA GLN A 172 -10.02 5.74 -1.99
C GLN A 172 -10.97 4.56 -2.24
N GLU A 173 -10.56 3.33 -1.89
CA GLU A 173 -11.25 2.08 -2.28
C GLU A 173 -12.74 1.99 -1.89
N GLN A 174 -13.18 2.74 -0.88
CA GLN A 174 -14.56 2.71 -0.40
C GLN A 174 -15.45 3.81 -0.96
N THR A 175 -14.89 4.71 -1.76
CA THR A 175 -15.59 5.86 -2.29
C THR A 175 -16.31 5.47 -3.56
N GLN A 176 -17.59 5.83 -3.67
CA GLN A 176 -18.30 5.67 -4.93
C GLN A 176 -17.72 6.64 -5.97
N VAL A 177 -17.28 6.10 -7.09
CA VAL A 177 -16.72 6.89 -8.20
C VAL A 177 -17.50 6.57 -9.46
N PHE A 178 -17.96 7.61 -10.14
CA PHE A 178 -18.57 7.53 -11.46
C PHE A 178 -17.56 8.06 -12.48
N LEU A 179 -17.28 7.26 -13.49
CA LEU A 179 -16.28 7.57 -14.52
C LEU A 179 -16.99 7.93 -15.82
N ASP A 180 -16.40 8.86 -16.58
CA ASP A 180 -16.90 9.24 -17.90
C ASP A 180 -16.92 7.99 -18.81
N SER A 181 -18.10 7.64 -19.33
CA SER A 181 -18.30 6.44 -20.15
C SER A 181 -17.55 6.46 -21.48
N ARG A 182 -16.97 7.60 -21.85
CA ARG A 182 -16.10 7.75 -23.03
C ARG A 182 -14.65 7.37 -22.76
N LEU A 183 -14.27 7.12 -21.50
CA LEU A 183 -12.93 6.67 -21.12
C LEU A 183 -12.91 5.15 -21.06
N ASN A 184 -11.95 4.54 -21.76
CA ASN A 184 -11.73 3.11 -21.69
C ASN A 184 -10.81 2.80 -20.52
N ILE A 185 -11.23 1.93 -19.60
CA ILE A 185 -10.38 1.51 -18.48
C ILE A 185 -9.40 0.45 -18.99
N ILE A 186 -8.12 0.81 -19.03
CA ILE A 186 -7.04 -0.12 -19.39
C ILE A 186 -6.82 -1.11 -18.25
N LYS A 187 -6.64 -0.57 -17.03
CA LYS A 187 -6.28 -1.36 -15.86
C LYS A 187 -6.56 -0.59 -14.56
N GLN A 188 -6.83 -1.36 -13.50
CA GLN A 188 -7.00 -0.86 -12.14
C GLN A 188 -6.00 -1.54 -11.23
N PHE A 189 -5.41 -0.77 -10.33
CA PHE A 189 -4.41 -1.22 -9.38
C PHE A 189 -4.82 -0.81 -7.98
N ARG A 190 -4.80 -1.76 -7.04
CA ARG A 190 -4.94 -1.47 -5.62
C ARG A 190 -3.54 -1.17 -5.09
N LEU A 191 -3.31 0.05 -4.60
CA LEU A 191 -1.99 0.43 -4.12
C LEU A 191 -1.57 -0.42 -2.91
N ASP A 192 -2.53 -0.87 -2.11
CA ASP A 192 -2.32 -1.86 -1.04
C ASP A 192 -1.67 -3.13 -1.57
N ASP A 193 -2.20 -3.74 -2.64
CA ASP A 193 -1.66 -4.99 -3.20
C ASP A 193 -0.22 -4.80 -3.72
N ILE A 194 0.08 -3.67 -4.37
CA ILE A 194 1.44 -3.34 -4.82
C ILE A 194 2.37 -3.15 -3.61
N SER A 195 1.91 -2.41 -2.61
CA SER A 195 2.63 -2.16 -1.36
C SER A 195 2.99 -3.48 -0.67
N SER A 196 2.03 -4.39 -0.53
CA SER A 196 2.22 -5.71 0.05
C SER A 196 3.34 -6.49 -0.66
N ASN A 197 3.30 -6.57 -1.98
CA ASN A 197 4.31 -7.27 -2.79
C ASN A 197 5.69 -6.63 -2.63
N MET A 198 5.75 -5.30 -2.66
CA MET A 198 6.98 -4.54 -2.49
C MET A 198 7.61 -4.79 -1.11
N LYS A 199 6.81 -4.74 -0.03
CA LYS A 199 7.30 -4.98 1.33
C LYS A 199 7.78 -6.41 1.52
N LEU A 200 7.07 -7.38 0.94
CA LEU A 200 7.45 -8.80 1.03
C LEU A 200 8.81 -9.04 0.36
N LYS A 201 9.00 -8.50 -0.84
CA LYS A 201 10.18 -8.76 -1.68
C LYS A 201 11.41 -7.97 -1.24
N TYR A 202 11.24 -6.71 -0.87
CA TYR A 202 12.35 -5.79 -0.58
C TYR A 202 12.55 -5.49 0.91
N ARG A 203 11.98 -6.30 1.79
CA ARG A 203 12.07 -6.14 3.25
C ARG A 203 13.49 -5.82 3.72
N LYS A 204 14.49 -6.61 3.29
CA LYS A 204 15.89 -6.45 3.72
C LYS A 204 16.59 -5.29 3.01
N SER A 205 16.41 -5.18 1.70
CA SER A 205 17.06 -4.15 0.88
C SER A 205 16.66 -2.75 1.30
N PHE A 206 15.43 -2.62 1.77
CA PHE A 206 14.88 -1.34 2.17
C PHE A 206 14.71 -1.22 3.69
N ASN A 207 14.82 -2.27 4.50
CA ASN A 207 14.55 -2.17 5.95
C ASN A 207 13.12 -1.70 6.25
N PHE A 208 12.14 -2.28 5.55
CA PHE A 208 10.73 -2.04 5.87
C PHE A 208 10.42 -2.61 7.25
N LYS A 209 10.06 -1.73 8.19
CA LYS A 209 9.59 -2.13 9.51
C LYS A 209 8.22 -2.77 9.39
N PHE A 210 8.10 -3.99 9.90
CA PHE A 210 6.80 -4.61 10.16
C PHE A 210 6.57 -4.63 11.66
N ASP A 211 5.32 -4.63 12.10
CA ASP A 211 4.92 -4.70 13.53
C ASP A 211 5.54 -5.84 14.36
N THR A 212 6.29 -6.74 13.73
CA THR A 212 7.11 -7.74 14.41
C THR A 212 8.30 -7.15 15.17
N GLU A 213 8.75 -5.93 14.87
CA GLU A 213 9.96 -5.35 15.50
C GLU A 213 9.76 -4.94 16.97
N ASN A 214 8.52 -4.79 17.44
CA ASN A 214 8.25 -4.47 18.84
C ASN A 214 8.47 -5.67 19.80
N GLU A 215 8.66 -6.89 19.29
CA GLU A 215 8.96 -8.07 20.11
C GLU A 215 10.46 -8.22 20.42
N GLU A 216 11.36 -7.69 19.57
CA GLU A 216 12.81 -7.82 19.80
C GLU A 216 13.38 -6.70 20.68
N GLU A 217 12.86 -5.47 20.60
CA GLU A 217 13.32 -4.36 21.46
C GLU A 217 12.87 -4.50 22.93
N ASN A 218 11.76 -5.18 23.21
CA ASN A 218 11.28 -5.39 24.59
C ASN A 218 11.91 -6.59 25.31
N ASN A 219 12.40 -7.60 24.56
CA ASN A 219 13.07 -8.76 25.16
C ASN A 219 14.55 -8.50 25.51
N GLY A 220 15.13 -7.36 25.07
CA GLY A 220 16.49 -6.96 25.40
C GLY A 220 16.68 -6.20 26.72
N LYS A 221 15.61 -5.87 27.45
CA LYS A 221 15.69 -5.07 28.71
C LYS A 221 15.38 -5.83 30.01
N MET A 222 15.20 -7.15 29.96
CA MET A 222 15.18 -7.99 31.17
C MET A 222 16.42 -8.87 31.24
N GLN A 223 17.58 -8.28 31.56
CA GLN A 223 18.69 -9.03 32.14
C GLN A 223 19.44 -8.21 33.20
N PHE A 224 19.30 -8.70 34.44
CA PHE A 224 20.13 -8.56 35.63
C PHE A 224 20.15 -7.22 36.40
N SER A 225 19.47 -7.25 37.54
CA SER A 225 20.08 -6.84 38.82
C SER A 225 19.67 -7.86 39.88
N TYR A 226 20.65 -8.64 40.34
CA TYR A 226 20.60 -9.36 41.63
C TYR A 226 20.62 -8.36 42.78
#